data_AF-A0A6A4Z4T1-F1
#
_entry.id   AF-A0A6A4Z4T1-F1
#
_cell.length_a   1.000
_cell.length_b   1.000
_cell.length_c   1.000
_cell.angle_alpha   90.00
_cell.angle_beta   90.00
_cell.angle_gamma   90.00
#
_symmetry.space_group_name_H-M   'P 1'
#
loop_
_entity.id
_entity.type
_entity.pdbx_description
1 polymer ?
#
loop_
_entity_poly.entity_id
_entity_poly.type
_entity_poly.pdbx_seq_one_letter_code
_entity_poly.pdbx_strand_id
1 'polypeptide(L)'
;MFFFVAVMTAALATKVYRADITAGDFFSAVTLMSRISTPVTVLGGFMRVAIGNASSLQRLDEIVKDDGTTVDPNEEDKHLPAVPRMKQALRVDGLTFQYDVTSDLINLQDVSAIFPIGQYVCIVGPSGCGKSTLLGCLMQFYEPTDGVISIDNLDLLKFSRSSYLAQTAVVFQDGGILNGTILENIRFGNEKATDAECMEAAELAECG
;
A
#
# COMPACT_ATOMS: atom_id res chain seq x y z
N MET A 1 -40.23 -14.08 -20.92
CA MET A 1 -39.79 -15.04 -21.96
C MET A 1 -40.82 -16.14 -22.20
N PHE A 2 -41.25 -16.90 -21.18
CA PHE A 2 -42.29 -17.94 -21.31
C PHE A 2 -43.61 -17.45 -21.93
N PHE A 3 -44.07 -16.26 -21.53
CA PHE A 3 -45.27 -15.63 -22.11
C PHE A 3 -45.13 -15.34 -23.61
N PHE A 4 -43.96 -14.86 -24.04
CA PHE A 4 -43.68 -14.55 -25.45
C PHE A 4 -43.64 -15.81 -26.32
N VAL A 5 -43.01 -16.88 -25.82
CA VAL A 5 -42.97 -18.19 -26.49
C VAL A 5 -44.36 -18.79 -26.61
N ALA A 6 -45.20 -18.70 -25.57
CA ALA A 6 -46.58 -19.18 -25.61
C ALA A 6 -47.43 -18.44 -26.65
N VAL A 7 -47.35 -17.11 -26.69
CA VAL A 7 -48.08 -16.28 -27.67
C VAL A 7 -47.61 -16.57 -29.11
N MET A 8 -46.30 -16.68 -29.33
CA MET A 8 -45.76 -17.00 -30.65
C MET A 8 -46.13 -18.41 -31.12
N THR A 9 -46.11 -19.39 -30.23
CA THR A 9 -46.51 -20.77 -30.53
C THR A 9 -48.00 -20.83 -30.91
N ALA A 10 -48.87 -20.12 -30.18
CA ALA A 10 -50.29 -20.03 -30.50
C ALA A 10 -50.55 -19.33 -31.85
N ALA A 11 -49.81 -18.26 -32.17
CA ALA A 11 -49.92 -17.57 -33.45
C ALA A 11 -49.45 -18.43 -34.63
N LEU A 12 -48.34 -19.16 -34.47
CA LEU A 12 -47.83 -20.08 -35.48
C LEU A 12 -48.77 -21.28 -35.67
N ALA A 13 -49.35 -21.83 -34.60
CA ALA A 13 -50.34 -22.90 -34.67
C ALA A 13 -51.59 -22.47 -35.45
N THR A 14 -52.03 -21.20 -35.28
CA THR A 14 -53.16 -20.64 -36.02
C THR A 14 -52.86 -20.52 -37.52
N LYS A 15 -51.62 -20.21 -37.91
CA LYS A 15 -51.19 -20.18 -39.32
C LYS A 15 -51.11 -21.58 -39.95
N VAL A 16 -50.71 -22.59 -39.19
CA VAL A 16 -50.77 -24.00 -39.65
C VAL A 16 -52.23 -24.41 -39.88
N TYR A 17 -53.13 -24.05 -38.96
CA TYR A 17 -54.56 -24.37 -39.08
C TYR A 17 -55.21 -23.71 -40.31
N ARG A 18 -54.76 -22.51 -40.69
CA ARG A 18 -55.20 -21.81 -41.91
C ARG A 18 -54.51 -22.27 -43.20
N ALA A 19 -53.61 -23.24 -43.12
CA ALA A 19 -52.78 -23.74 -44.23
C ALA A 19 -51.84 -22.68 -44.86
N ASP A 20 -51.53 -21.61 -44.13
CA ASP A 20 -50.61 -20.55 -44.58
C ASP A 20 -49.13 -21.00 -44.50
N ILE A 21 -48.83 -21.99 -43.65
CA ILE A 21 -47.48 -22.56 -43.42
C ILE A 21 -47.58 -24.07 -43.22
N THR A 22 -46.50 -24.80 -43.50
CA THR A 22 -46.47 -26.25 -43.28
C THR A 22 -46.16 -26.61 -41.82
N ALA A 23 -46.45 -27.85 -41.44
CA ALA A 23 -46.04 -28.39 -40.13
C ALA A 23 -44.50 -28.39 -39.94
N GLY A 24 -43.74 -28.54 -41.04
CA GLY A 24 -42.28 -28.46 -41.03
C GLY A 24 -41.78 -27.05 -40.74
N ASP A 25 -42.43 -26.03 -41.30
CA ASP A 25 -42.12 -24.61 -41.03
C ASP A 25 -42.41 -24.25 -39.57
N PHE A 26 -43.52 -24.75 -39.01
CA PHE A 26 -43.86 -24.61 -37.60
C PHE A 26 -42.79 -25.21 -36.69
N PHE A 27 -42.41 -26.47 -36.94
CA PHE A 27 -41.41 -27.16 -36.13
C PHE A 27 -40.03 -26.48 -36.20
N SER A 28 -39.65 -26.02 -37.39
CA SER A 28 -38.41 -25.28 -37.62
C SER A 28 -38.40 -23.94 -36.87
N ALA A 29 -39.51 -23.20 -36.91
CA ALA A 29 -39.66 -21.92 -36.22
C ALA A 29 -39.58 -22.07 -34.69
N VAL A 30 -40.28 -23.06 -34.12
CA VAL A 30 -40.24 -23.35 -32.67
C VAL A 30 -38.83 -23.76 -32.23
N THR A 31 -38.15 -24.60 -33.02
CA THR A 31 -36.77 -25.03 -32.74
C THR A 31 -35.79 -23.84 -32.77
N LEU A 32 -35.92 -22.95 -33.76
CA LEU A 32 -35.08 -21.76 -33.90
C LEU A 32 -35.32 -20.76 -32.76
N MET A 33 -36.56 -20.62 -32.32
CA MET A 33 -36.92 -19.76 -31.19
C MET A 33 -36.30 -20.23 -29.88
N SER A 34 -36.25 -21.55 -29.64
CA SER A 34 -35.56 -22.14 -28.49
C SER A 34 -34.05 -21.85 -28.51
N ARG A 35 -33.43 -21.88 -29.70
CA ARG A 35 -31.99 -21.56 -29.87
C ARG A 35 -31.67 -20.08 -29.59
N ILE A 36 -32.58 -19.17 -29.88
CA ILE A 36 -32.41 -17.72 -29.62
C ILE A 36 -32.56 -17.39 -28.13
N SER A 37 -33.34 -18.18 -27.40
CA SER A 37 -33.66 -17.95 -25.99
C SER A 37 -32.43 -17.96 -25.06
N THR A 38 -31.47 -18.85 -25.31
CA THR A 38 -30.28 -19.01 -24.46
C THR A 38 -29.30 -17.82 -24.58
N PRO A 39 -28.88 -17.38 -25.79
CA PRO A 39 -28.04 -16.20 -25.96
C PRO A 39 -28.64 -14.92 -25.37
N VAL A 40 -29.96 -14.72 -25.51
CA VAL A 40 -30.65 -13.52 -24.97
C VAL A 40 -30.54 -13.45 -23.45
N THR A 41 -30.65 -14.57 -22.76
CA THR A 41 -30.54 -14.64 -21.30
C THR A 41 -29.10 -14.42 -20.83
N VAL A 42 -28.14 -15.00 -21.56
CA VAL A 42 -26.70 -14.82 -21.29
C VAL A 42 -26.29 -13.36 -21.47
N LEU A 43 -26.79 -12.67 -22.50
CA LEU A 43 -26.53 -11.25 -22.74
C LEU A 43 -26.99 -10.36 -21.57
N GLY A 44 -28.14 -10.68 -20.97
CA GLY A 44 -28.61 -10.00 -19.76
C GLY A 44 -27.73 -10.23 -18.52
N GLY A 45 -27.06 -11.38 -18.45
CA GLY A 45 -26.06 -11.68 -17.42
C GLY A 45 -24.76 -10.89 -17.63
N PHE A 46 -24.32 -10.75 -18.88
CA PHE A 46 -23.09 -10.01 -19.23
C PHE A 46 -23.11 -8.55 -18.76
N MET A 47 -24.25 -7.85 -18.87
CA MET A 47 -24.34 -6.46 -18.40
C MET A 47 -24.09 -6.33 -16.90
N ARG A 48 -24.57 -7.28 -16.08
CA ARG A 48 -24.33 -7.26 -14.63
C ARG A 48 -22.85 -7.47 -14.30
N VAL A 49 -22.20 -8.40 -14.99
CA VAL A 49 -20.75 -8.65 -14.84
C VAL A 49 -19.93 -7.44 -15.29
N ALA A 50 -20.30 -6.81 -16.42
CA ALA A 50 -19.62 -5.63 -16.93
C ALA A 50 -19.67 -4.46 -15.93
N ILE A 51 -20.83 -4.19 -15.33
CA ILE A 51 -20.99 -3.15 -14.30
C ILE A 51 -20.14 -3.47 -13.05
N GLY A 52 -20.17 -4.72 -12.58
CA GLY A 52 -19.37 -5.15 -11.43
C GLY A 52 -17.86 -5.00 -11.67
N ASN A 53 -17.38 -5.40 -12.84
CA ASN A 53 -15.98 -5.27 -13.23
C ASN A 53 -15.55 -3.80 -13.36
N ALA A 54 -16.40 -2.94 -13.94
CA ALA A 54 -16.13 -1.51 -14.04
C ALA A 54 -15.91 -0.87 -12.66
N SER A 55 -16.72 -1.23 -11.65
CA SER A 55 -16.52 -0.72 -10.28
C SER A 55 -15.22 -1.22 -9.61
N SER A 56 -14.77 -2.41 -9.96
CA SER A 56 -13.51 -2.97 -9.43
C SER A 56 -12.31 -2.32 -10.10
N LEU A 57 -12.40 -2.06 -11.41
CA LEU A 57 -11.42 -1.28 -12.14
C LEU A 57 -11.35 0.16 -11.64
N GLN A 58 -12.46 0.79 -11.25
CA GLN A 58 -12.42 2.12 -10.64
C GLN A 58 -11.61 2.15 -9.35
N ARG A 59 -11.74 1.15 -8.47
CA ARG A 59 -10.93 1.07 -7.25
C ARG A 59 -9.45 0.78 -7.53
N LEU A 60 -9.16 -0.02 -8.56
CA LEU A 60 -7.78 -0.26 -8.99
C LEU A 60 -7.19 1.00 -9.64
N ASP A 61 -7.97 1.71 -10.43
CA ASP A 61 -7.59 2.98 -11.06
C ASP A 61 -7.37 4.05 -9.99
N GLU A 62 -8.18 4.05 -8.92
CA GLU A 62 -7.96 4.89 -7.75
C GLU A 62 -6.66 4.52 -7.05
N ILE A 63 -6.32 3.25 -6.80
CA ILE A 63 -5.03 2.92 -6.16
C ILE A 63 -3.82 3.19 -7.07
N VAL A 64 -3.96 2.96 -8.38
CA VAL A 64 -2.88 3.10 -9.36
C VAL A 64 -2.67 4.56 -9.79
N LYS A 65 -3.73 5.36 -9.82
CA LYS A 65 -3.74 6.79 -10.14
C LYS A 65 -4.07 7.68 -8.94
N ASP A 66 -4.06 7.15 -7.72
CA ASP A 66 -3.91 7.98 -6.54
C ASP A 66 -2.49 8.53 -6.65
N ASP A 67 -2.42 9.56 -7.48
CA ASP A 67 -1.30 10.43 -7.76
C ASP A 67 -1.13 11.29 -6.49
N GLY A 68 -0.94 10.64 -5.34
CA GLY A 68 -0.17 11.25 -4.28
C GLY A 68 1.03 11.85 -4.99
N THR A 69 1.15 13.18 -4.92
CA THR A 69 2.19 14.00 -5.55
C THR A 69 3.58 13.68 -5.01
N THR A 70 3.83 12.44 -4.67
CA THR A 70 5.09 11.82 -4.38
C THR A 70 5.58 11.27 -5.71
N VAL A 71 6.51 11.98 -6.33
CA VAL A 71 7.60 11.30 -7.02
C VAL A 71 7.97 10.10 -6.16
N ASP A 72 8.09 8.90 -6.73
CA ASP A 72 8.52 7.71 -5.97
C ASP A 72 9.63 8.19 -5.03
N PRO A 73 9.44 8.16 -3.70
CA PRO A 73 10.41 8.75 -2.79
C PRO A 73 11.80 8.18 -3.07
N ASN A 74 11.88 6.95 -3.58
CA ASN A 74 13.12 6.32 -4.00
C ASN A 74 13.72 6.85 -5.32
N GLU A 75 12.94 7.41 -6.25
CA GLU A 75 13.45 8.06 -7.47
C GLU A 75 14.07 9.42 -7.16
N GLU A 76 13.43 10.24 -6.32
CA GLU A 76 14.04 11.48 -5.81
C GLU A 76 15.28 11.18 -4.96
N ASP A 77 15.22 10.13 -4.13
CA ASP A 77 16.33 9.69 -3.28
C ASP A 77 17.59 9.32 -4.09
N LYS A 78 17.44 8.73 -5.27
CA LYS A 78 18.56 8.31 -6.14
C LYS A 78 19.39 9.49 -6.66
N HIS A 79 18.81 10.68 -6.73
CA HIS A 79 19.49 11.88 -7.21
C HIS A 79 20.17 12.68 -6.10
N LEU A 80 19.82 12.41 -4.84
CA LEU A 80 20.41 13.07 -3.69
C LEU A 80 21.78 12.47 -3.34
N PRO A 81 22.72 13.29 -2.83
CA PRO A 81 23.99 12.79 -2.36
C PRO A 81 23.80 11.86 -1.15
N ALA A 82 24.69 10.87 -1.01
CA ALA A 82 24.72 10.03 0.18
C ALA A 82 25.11 10.84 1.43
N VAL A 83 24.45 10.58 2.55
CA VAL A 83 24.78 11.18 3.85
C VAL A 83 26.17 10.72 4.29
N PRO A 84 27.11 11.62 4.56
CA PRO A 84 28.39 11.25 5.15
C PRO A 84 28.23 10.59 6.51
N ARG A 85 29.14 9.67 6.85
CA ARG A 85 29.13 9.06 8.18
C ARG A 85 29.22 10.10 9.28
N MET A 86 28.27 10.07 10.22
CA MET A 86 28.22 10.98 11.37
C MET A 86 29.53 10.93 12.16
N LYS A 87 30.05 12.10 12.51
CA LYS A 87 31.30 12.29 13.27
C LYS A 87 31.12 13.13 14.53
N GLN A 88 30.06 13.91 14.65
CA GLN A 88 29.86 14.84 15.76
C GLN A 88 28.53 14.60 16.47
N ALA A 89 27.41 14.87 15.81
CA ALA A 89 26.09 14.78 16.44
C ALA A 89 24.95 14.81 15.42
N LEU A 90 23.83 14.20 15.80
CA LEU A 90 22.52 14.50 15.22
C LEU A 90 21.88 15.65 16.02
N ARG A 91 21.29 16.61 15.33
CA ARG A 91 20.63 17.78 15.92
C ARG A 91 19.20 17.88 15.42
N VAL A 92 18.33 18.26 16.34
CA VAL A 92 16.94 18.61 16.11
C VAL A 92 16.80 20.05 16.57
N ASP A 93 16.39 20.94 15.67
CA ASP A 93 16.32 22.38 15.94
C ASP A 93 14.90 22.88 15.62
N GLY A 94 14.15 23.26 16.66
CA GLY A 94 12.81 23.86 16.54
C GLY A 94 11.73 22.95 15.94
N LEU A 95 11.84 21.63 16.13
CA LEU A 95 11.00 20.65 15.44
C LEU A 95 9.54 20.73 15.89
N THR A 96 8.66 20.99 14.92
CA THR A 96 7.21 20.95 15.09
C THR A 96 6.60 19.95 14.13
N PHE A 97 5.67 19.13 14.60
CA PHE A 97 5.04 18.10 13.79
C PHE A 97 3.58 17.87 14.16
N GLN A 98 2.78 17.58 13.15
CA GLN A 98 1.36 17.28 13.24
C GLN A 98 0.98 16.19 12.23
N TYR A 99 0.23 15.17 12.68
CA TYR A 99 -0.24 14.09 11.79
C TYR A 99 -1.30 14.54 10.79
N ASP A 100 -2.20 15.42 11.21
CA ASP A 100 -3.26 15.98 10.38
C ASP A 100 -3.14 17.50 10.37
N VAL A 101 -2.59 18.04 9.28
CA VAL A 101 -2.38 19.49 9.09
C VAL A 101 -3.66 20.32 9.11
N THR A 102 -4.84 19.68 9.03
CA THR A 102 -6.14 20.35 9.14
C THR A 102 -6.69 20.40 10.56
N SER A 103 -6.08 19.65 11.48
CA SER A 103 -6.40 19.65 12.90
C SER A 103 -5.70 20.82 13.61
N ASP A 104 -6.21 21.23 14.77
CA ASP A 104 -5.49 22.14 15.67
C ASP A 104 -4.53 21.40 16.62
N LEU A 105 -4.49 20.06 16.57
CA LEU A 105 -3.69 19.24 17.48
C LEU A 105 -2.23 19.12 17.02
N ILE A 106 -1.32 19.83 17.70
CA ILE A 106 0.13 19.72 17.49
C ILE A 106 0.69 18.53 18.29
N ASN A 107 1.40 17.60 17.64
CA ASN A 107 1.93 16.39 18.28
C ASN A 107 3.35 16.57 18.84
N LEU A 108 4.17 17.39 18.20
CA LEU A 108 5.46 17.88 18.68
C LEU A 108 5.50 19.38 18.46
N GLN A 109 5.93 20.14 19.46
CA GLN A 109 5.96 21.60 19.40
C GLN A 109 7.35 22.09 19.84
N ASP A 110 8.05 22.78 18.93
CA ASP A 110 9.35 23.45 19.18
C ASP A 110 10.38 22.57 19.90
N VAL A 111 10.52 21.32 19.47
CA VAL A 111 11.43 20.36 20.10
C VAL A 111 12.85 20.61 19.59
N SER A 112 13.78 20.91 20.50
CA SER A 112 15.21 21.03 20.20
C SER A 112 16.05 20.06 21.03
N ALA A 113 16.93 19.31 20.38
CA ALA A 113 17.76 18.29 21.03
C ALA A 113 19.07 18.04 20.27
N ILE A 114 20.11 17.62 20.99
CA ILE A 114 21.41 17.24 20.43
C ILE A 114 21.74 15.83 20.89
N PHE A 115 22.12 14.97 19.94
CA PHE A 115 22.51 13.58 20.15
C PHE A 115 23.98 13.41 19.73
N PRO A 116 24.95 13.57 20.66
CA PRO A 116 26.36 13.49 20.33
C PRO A 116 26.80 12.07 19.99
N ILE A 117 27.81 11.94 19.13
CA ILE A 117 28.42 10.66 18.78
C ILE A 117 28.99 9.97 20.04
N GLY A 118 28.79 8.66 20.12
CA GLY A 118 29.31 7.83 21.22
C GLY A 118 28.63 8.06 22.57
N GLN A 119 27.52 8.81 22.61
CA GLN A 119 26.73 9.02 23.82
C GLN A 119 25.43 8.22 23.77
N TYR A 120 25.00 7.76 24.94
CA TYR A 120 23.66 7.21 25.13
C TYR A 120 22.74 8.33 25.61
N VAL A 121 21.74 8.66 24.80
CA VAL A 121 20.75 9.69 25.13
C VAL A 121 19.41 9.00 25.38
N CYS A 122 18.80 9.31 26.52
CA CYS A 122 17.51 8.76 26.91
C CYS A 122 16.42 9.83 26.83
N ILE A 123 15.32 9.52 26.14
CA ILE A 123 14.14 10.37 26.06
C ILE A 123 13.05 9.76 26.93
N VAL A 124 12.69 10.46 28.02
CA VAL A 124 11.71 9.99 29.01
C VAL A 124 10.52 10.92 29.08
N GLY A 125 9.35 10.35 29.36
CA GLY A 125 8.12 11.10 29.53
C GLY A 125 6.88 10.20 29.57
N PRO A 126 5.72 10.73 29.99
CA PRO A 126 4.46 9.99 30.08
C PRO A 126 4.06 9.33 28.75
N SER A 127 3.21 8.31 28.80
CA SER A 127 2.61 7.76 27.57
C SER A 127 1.85 8.86 26.81
N GLY A 128 1.96 8.88 25.49
CA GLY A 128 1.32 9.88 24.64
C GLY A 128 2.05 11.23 24.51
N CYS A 129 3.18 11.45 25.20
CA CYS A 129 3.91 12.73 25.11
C CYS A 129 4.73 12.95 23.82
N GLY A 130 4.53 12.12 22.79
CA GLY A 130 5.19 12.29 21.49
C GLY A 130 6.53 11.58 21.29
N LYS A 131 7.01 10.74 22.22
CA LYS A 131 8.31 10.02 22.08
C LYS A 131 8.41 9.20 20.78
N SER A 132 7.39 8.37 20.51
CA SER A 132 7.33 7.55 19.29
C SER A 132 7.17 8.42 18.04
N THR A 133 6.49 9.55 18.14
CA THR A 133 6.37 10.54 17.06
C THR A 133 7.73 11.16 16.75
N LEU A 134 8.49 11.56 17.76
CA LEU A 134 9.86 12.08 17.60
C LEU A 134 10.77 11.04 16.96
N LEU A 135 10.68 9.77 17.39
CA LEU A 135 11.39 8.67 16.73
C LEU A 135 10.98 8.54 15.26
N GLY A 136 9.69 8.67 14.94
CA GLY A 136 9.19 8.67 13.56
C GLY A 136 9.79 9.79 12.71
N CYS A 137 9.89 11.01 13.23
CA CYS A 137 10.56 12.12 12.54
C CYS A 137 12.06 11.86 12.36
N LEU A 138 12.75 11.37 13.40
CA LEU A 138 14.18 11.00 13.32
C LEU A 138 14.45 9.91 12.28
N MET A 139 13.51 8.98 12.09
CA MET A 139 13.58 7.91 11.08
C MET A 139 13.08 8.34 9.69
N GLN A 140 12.72 9.61 9.51
CA GLN A 140 12.08 10.13 8.30
C GLN A 140 10.87 9.27 7.87
N PHE A 141 10.05 8.84 8.83
CA PHE A 141 8.71 8.31 8.56
C PHE A 141 7.70 9.42 8.37
N TYR A 142 7.98 10.58 8.98
CA TYR A 142 7.20 11.79 8.84
C TYR A 142 8.13 12.96 8.58
N GLU A 143 7.78 13.79 7.61
CA GLU A 143 8.43 15.07 7.42
C GLU A 143 7.91 16.07 8.47
N PRO A 144 8.80 16.82 9.16
CA PRO A 144 8.39 17.83 10.11
C PRO A 144 7.59 18.95 9.44
N THR A 145 6.62 19.53 10.16
CA THR A 145 5.88 20.70 9.69
C THR A 145 6.73 21.97 9.75
N ASP A 146 7.60 22.06 10.75
CA ASP A 146 8.60 23.14 10.90
C ASP A 146 9.83 22.60 11.65
N GLY A 147 10.93 23.34 11.56
CA GLY A 147 12.23 22.96 12.14
C GLY A 147 13.07 22.07 11.23
N VAL A 148 14.26 21.70 11.72
CA VAL A 148 15.27 20.96 10.92
C VAL A 148 15.87 19.83 11.74
N ILE A 149 16.08 18.68 11.07
CA ILE A 149 16.90 17.58 11.60
C ILE A 149 18.19 17.51 10.77
N SER A 150 19.34 17.56 11.44
CA SER A 150 20.64 17.57 10.77
C SER A 150 21.65 16.59 11.37
N ILE A 151 22.56 16.09 10.55
CA ILE A 151 23.74 15.32 10.97
C ILE A 151 24.98 16.15 10.70
N ASP A 152 25.77 16.44 11.74
CA ASP A 152 26.99 17.26 11.62
C ASP A 152 26.74 18.63 10.93
N ASN A 153 25.55 19.23 11.16
CA ASN A 153 25.04 20.46 10.53
C ASN A 153 24.62 20.31 9.06
N LEU A 154 24.53 19.09 8.55
CA LEU A 154 23.98 18.78 7.24
C LEU A 154 22.50 18.44 7.40
N ASP A 155 21.64 19.29 6.86
CA ASP A 155 20.19 19.09 6.82
C ASP A 155 19.84 17.77 6.09
N LEU A 156 19.17 16.86 6.79
CA LEU A 156 18.91 15.52 6.30
C LEU A 156 17.97 15.46 5.10
N LEU A 157 17.11 16.47 4.90
CA LEU A 157 16.21 16.52 3.74
C LEU A 157 16.95 16.76 2.42
N LYS A 158 18.23 17.13 2.47
CA LYS A 158 19.07 17.39 1.28
C LYS A 158 19.89 16.17 0.83
N PHE A 159 19.72 15.04 1.49
CA PHE A 159 20.49 13.83 1.25
C PHE A 159 19.61 12.60 1.13
N SER A 160 20.19 11.53 0.59
CA SER A 160 19.46 10.29 0.43
C SER A 160 19.04 9.70 1.79
N ARG A 161 17.74 9.53 1.98
CA ARG A 161 17.11 8.77 3.06
C ARG A 161 17.61 7.34 3.10
N SER A 162 17.74 6.66 1.96
CA SER A 162 18.27 5.28 1.94
C SER A 162 19.69 5.21 2.51
N SER A 163 20.53 6.19 2.18
CA SER A 163 21.90 6.27 2.72
C SER A 163 21.96 6.62 4.21
N TYR A 164 20.99 7.39 4.71
CA TYR A 164 20.84 7.67 6.15
C TYR A 164 20.37 6.44 6.92
N LEU A 165 19.34 5.76 6.42
CA LEU A 165 18.80 4.55 7.03
C LEU A 165 19.79 3.38 6.99
N ALA A 166 20.62 3.27 5.95
CA ALA A 166 21.70 2.28 5.90
C ALA A 166 22.74 2.45 7.03
N GLN A 167 22.77 3.61 7.68
CA GLN A 167 23.66 3.92 8.81
C GLN A 167 22.92 3.93 10.15
N THR A 168 21.63 3.62 10.17
CA THR A 168 20.74 3.75 11.32
C THR A 168 20.08 2.41 11.64
N ALA A 169 20.23 1.92 12.86
CA ALA A 169 19.51 0.76 13.36
C ALA A 169 18.39 1.21 14.30
N VAL A 170 17.21 0.60 14.18
CA VAL A 170 16.06 0.87 15.04
C VAL A 170 15.47 -0.44 15.54
N VAL A 171 15.10 -0.46 16.82
CA VAL A 171 14.37 -1.57 17.44
C VAL A 171 13.03 -1.01 17.92
N PHE A 172 11.94 -1.43 17.27
CA PHE A 172 10.61 -1.00 17.64
C PHE A 172 10.10 -1.76 18.87
N GLN A 173 9.22 -1.11 19.65
CA GLN A 173 8.57 -1.74 20.80
C GLN A 173 7.78 -2.99 20.39
N ASP A 174 7.05 -2.91 19.27
CA ASP A 174 6.36 -4.03 18.63
C ASP A 174 7.12 -4.41 17.36
N GLY A 175 8.17 -5.23 17.50
CA GLY A 175 8.92 -5.77 16.37
C GLY A 175 8.17 -6.91 15.69
N GLY A 176 7.83 -6.76 14.41
CA GLY A 176 7.30 -7.85 13.60
C GLY A 176 8.40 -8.85 13.22
N ILE A 177 8.13 -10.15 13.38
CA ILE A 177 8.98 -11.22 12.87
C ILE A 177 8.43 -11.66 11.51
N LEU A 178 9.30 -11.76 10.51
CA LEU A 178 8.96 -12.25 9.18
C LEU A 178 8.75 -13.76 9.20
N ASN A 179 7.82 -14.24 8.37
CA ASN A 179 7.65 -15.67 8.15
C ASN A 179 8.94 -16.26 7.57
N GLY A 180 9.60 -17.11 8.34
CA GLY A 180 10.89 -17.69 7.99
C GLY A 180 11.60 -18.25 9.22
N THR A 181 12.85 -18.62 9.04
CA THR A 181 13.74 -19.06 10.12
C THR A 181 14.24 -17.86 10.93
N ILE A 182 14.73 -18.13 12.15
CA ILE A 182 15.39 -17.12 12.99
C ILE A 182 16.60 -16.54 12.25
N LEU A 183 17.39 -17.40 11.59
CA LEU A 183 18.56 -16.98 10.82
C LEU A 183 18.20 -16.02 9.68
N GLU A 184 17.12 -16.28 8.96
CA GLU A 184 16.62 -15.40 7.91
C GLU A 184 16.17 -14.04 8.46
N ASN A 185 15.52 -14.03 9.63
CA ASN A 185 15.14 -12.78 10.30
C ASN A 185 16.35 -11.97 10.76
N ILE A 186 17.41 -12.62 11.24
CA ILE A 186 18.67 -11.93 11.60
C ILE A 186 19.35 -11.38 10.33
N ARG A 187 19.43 -12.20 9.27
CA ARG A 187 20.02 -11.80 7.98
C ARG A 187 19.24 -10.67 7.29
N PHE A 188 17.96 -10.47 7.61
CA PHE A 188 17.20 -9.34 7.09
C PHE A 188 17.84 -7.98 7.43
N GLY A 189 18.54 -7.86 8.57
CA GLY A 189 19.26 -6.64 8.94
C GLY A 189 20.51 -6.38 8.08
N ASN A 190 21.09 -7.41 7.48
CA ASN A 190 22.20 -7.32 6.54
C ASN A 190 22.20 -8.55 5.61
N GLU A 191 21.65 -8.40 4.41
CA GLU A 191 21.48 -9.49 3.45
C GLU A 191 22.80 -10.18 3.07
N LYS A 192 23.93 -9.49 3.24
CA LYS A 192 25.28 -10.00 2.92
C LYS A 192 25.94 -10.72 4.10
N ALA A 193 25.30 -10.77 5.27
CA ALA A 193 25.84 -11.43 6.45
C ALA A 193 25.90 -12.95 6.28
N THR A 194 27.06 -13.51 6.59
CA THR A 194 27.32 -14.95 6.64
C THR A 194 26.57 -15.62 7.80
N ASP A 195 26.37 -16.93 7.73
CA ASP A 195 25.76 -17.70 8.84
C ASP A 195 26.50 -17.46 10.17
N ALA A 196 27.83 -17.38 10.14
CA ALA A 196 28.66 -17.15 11.33
C ALA A 196 28.41 -15.77 11.95
N GLU A 197 28.35 -14.71 11.15
CA GLU A 197 28.05 -13.35 11.62
C GLU A 197 26.62 -13.27 12.20
N CYS A 198 25.66 -13.98 11.60
CA CYS A 198 24.31 -14.04 12.14
C CYS A 198 24.26 -14.77 13.49
N MET A 199 25.04 -15.84 13.67
CA MET A 199 25.14 -16.54 14.96
C MET A 199 25.80 -15.67 16.03
N GLU A 200 26.88 -14.96 15.68
CA GLU A 200 27.53 -14.00 16.59
C GLU A 200 26.56 -12.89 17.01
N ALA A 201 25.77 -12.35 16.07
CA ALA A 201 24.74 -11.36 16.38
C ALA A 201 23.66 -11.92 17.33
N ALA A 202 23.27 -13.19 17.17
CA ALA A 202 22.32 -13.86 18.06
C ALA A 202 22.89 -14.01 19.48
N GLU A 203 24.17 -14.39 19.60
CA GLU A 203 24.86 -14.50 20.90
C GLU A 203 24.97 -13.14 21.60
N LEU A 204 25.33 -12.07 20.88
CA LEU A 204 25.38 -10.70 21.39
C LEU A 204 24.01 -10.18 21.85
N ALA A 205 22.93 -10.66 21.23
CA ALA A 205 21.56 -10.34 21.59
C ALA A 205 21.00 -11.27 22.69
N GLU A 206 21.81 -12.13 23.30
CA GLU A 206 21.41 -13.11 24.32
C GLU A 206 20.29 -14.06 23.83
N CYS A 207 20.29 -14.38 22.54
CA CYS A 207 19.31 -15.26 21.88
C CYS A 207 19.85 -16.69 21.60
N GLY A 208 21.05 -17.01 22.11
CA GLY A 208 21.75 -18.29 21.90
C GLY A 208 21.36 -19.41 22.86
#